data_AF-A0A527W5M9-F1
#
_entry.id   AF-A0A527W5M9-F1
#
_cell.length_a   1.000
_cell.length_b   1.000
_cell.length_c   1.000
_cell.angle_alpha   90.00
_cell.angle_beta   90.00
_cell.angle_gamma   90.00
#
_symmetry.space_group_name_H-M   'P 1'
#
loop_
_entity.id
_entity.type
_entity.pdbx_description
1 polymer ?
#
loop_
_entity_poly.entity_id
_entity_poly.type
_entity_poly.pdbx_seq_one_letter_code
_entity_poly.pdbx_strand_id
1 'polypeptide(L)'
;MRLKAAIGTAPARPKLADNRQLDVDNDAVDAEIIKFLKVDERAKGGWGRVHTAPDRASEAEDRPTSGLVILGPNHLYQTGGGSIAEIEALDGLDRRAGGQRKYRNALVFLAADDRGLEDARRTVKR
;
A
#
# COMPACT_ATOMS: atom_id res chain seq x y z
N MET A 1 52.96 -39.41 8.44
CA MET A 1 51.86 -38.97 9.33
C MET A 1 50.85 -38.20 8.48
N ARG A 2 49.69 -38.78 8.18
CA ARG A 2 48.68 -38.23 7.27
C ARG A 2 47.71 -37.27 7.98
N LEU A 3 47.38 -36.19 7.28
CA LEU A 3 46.28 -35.21 7.40
C LEU A 3 45.17 -35.46 8.44
N LYS A 4 44.65 -34.37 9.04
CA LYS A 4 43.40 -33.72 8.59
C LYS A 4 43.08 -32.44 9.39
N ALA A 5 42.91 -31.34 8.65
CA ALA A 5 42.17 -30.16 9.06
C ALA A 5 40.66 -30.46 8.97
N ALA A 6 39.88 -29.97 9.94
CA ALA A 6 38.43 -29.94 9.87
C ALA A 6 37.94 -28.59 10.38
N ILE A 7 37.87 -27.60 9.49
CA ILE A 7 37.00 -26.44 9.66
C ILE A 7 35.59 -26.91 9.32
N GLY A 8 34.78 -27.13 10.36
CA GLY A 8 33.35 -27.38 10.22
C GLY A 8 32.64 -26.08 9.81
N THR A 9 32.47 -25.84 8.51
CA THR A 9 31.51 -24.86 8.04
C THR A 9 30.13 -25.51 8.10
N ALA A 10 29.35 -25.19 9.14
CA ALA A 10 27.94 -25.54 9.18
C ALA A 10 27.22 -24.90 7.97
N PRO A 11 26.28 -25.61 7.30
CA PRO A 11 25.60 -25.07 6.14
C PRO A 11 24.59 -24.01 6.58
N ALA A 12 24.87 -22.73 6.31
CA ALA A 12 23.87 -21.69 6.38
C ALA A 12 23.13 -21.60 5.04
N ARG A 13 21.93 -22.20 4.93
CA ARG A 13 20.82 -21.86 4.01
C ARG A 13 19.66 -22.84 4.28
N PRO A 14 18.53 -22.35 4.80
CA PRO A 14 17.51 -21.74 3.94
C PRO A 14 16.98 -20.44 4.56
N LYS A 15 17.06 -19.34 3.80
CA LYS A 15 16.39 -18.07 4.13
C LYS A 15 15.74 -17.40 2.92
N LEU A 16 16.15 -17.80 1.70
CA LEU A 16 15.68 -17.17 0.48
C LEU A 16 14.35 -17.76 -0.05
N ALA A 17 14.11 -19.06 0.17
CA ALA A 17 12.87 -19.71 -0.23
C ALA A 17 11.71 -19.29 0.68
N ASP A 18 11.93 -19.33 2.00
CA ASP A 18 10.93 -18.94 3.00
C ASP A 18 10.53 -17.47 2.86
N ASN A 19 11.48 -16.56 2.60
CA ASN A 19 11.13 -15.15 2.39
C ASN A 19 10.26 -14.93 1.16
N ARG A 20 10.57 -15.60 0.03
CA ARG A 20 9.75 -15.50 -1.19
C ARG A 20 8.34 -16.02 -0.99
N GLN A 21 8.17 -17.09 -0.20
CA GLN A 21 6.84 -17.61 0.10
C GLN A 21 6.03 -16.59 0.92
N LEU A 22 6.64 -16.00 1.95
CA LEU A 22 6.01 -14.98 2.78
C LEU A 22 5.65 -13.72 1.98
N ASP A 23 6.51 -13.29 1.07
CA ASP A 23 6.28 -12.12 0.21
C ASP A 23 5.09 -12.36 -0.73
N VAL A 24 5.04 -13.53 -1.41
CA VAL A 24 3.92 -13.92 -2.28
C VAL A 24 2.61 -14.03 -1.51
N ASP A 25 2.64 -14.57 -0.30
CA ASP A 25 1.46 -14.71 0.55
C ASP A 25 0.93 -13.33 0.99
N ASN A 26 1.80 -12.35 1.24
CA ASN A 26 1.39 -11.00 1.59
C ASN A 26 0.80 -10.26 0.38
N ASP A 27 1.39 -10.39 -0.81
CA ASP A 27 0.86 -9.77 -2.03
C ASP A 27 -0.56 -10.28 -2.35
N ALA A 28 -0.80 -11.59 -2.19
CA ALA A 28 -2.10 -12.18 -2.39
C ALA A 28 -3.15 -11.64 -1.40
N VAL A 29 -2.75 -11.43 -0.15
CA VAL A 29 -3.63 -10.89 0.89
C VAL A 29 -3.91 -9.41 0.66
N ASP A 30 -2.90 -8.65 0.24
CA ASP A 30 -3.04 -7.24 -0.11
C ASP A 30 -4.00 -7.04 -1.29
N ALA A 31 -3.95 -7.93 -2.29
CA ALA A 31 -4.90 -7.93 -3.40
C ALA A 31 -6.34 -8.18 -2.92
N GLU A 32 -6.54 -9.08 -1.96
CA GLU A 32 -7.87 -9.34 -1.39
C GLU A 32 -8.35 -8.19 -0.50
N ILE A 33 -7.47 -7.50 0.24
CA ILE A 33 -7.79 -6.23 0.93
C ILE A 33 -8.33 -5.21 -0.06
N ILE A 34 -7.64 -5.00 -1.18
CA ILE A 34 -8.06 -4.03 -2.22
C ILE A 34 -9.43 -4.41 -2.79
N LYS A 35 -9.65 -5.70 -3.06
CA LYS A 35 -10.93 -6.21 -3.56
C LYS A 35 -12.06 -5.99 -2.55
N PHE A 36 -11.81 -6.21 -1.26
CA PHE A 36 -12.77 -5.93 -0.21
C PHE A 36 -13.14 -4.43 -0.16
N LEU A 37 -12.14 -3.54 -0.20
CA LEU A 37 -12.37 -2.09 -0.24
C LEU A 37 -13.18 -1.67 -1.48
N LYS A 38 -12.93 -2.27 -2.65
CA LYS A 38 -13.69 -1.99 -3.89
C LYS A 38 -15.15 -2.40 -3.81
N VAL A 39 -15.49 -3.41 -3.03
CA VAL A 39 -16.90 -3.78 -2.78
C VAL A 39 -17.59 -2.71 -1.94
N ASP A 40 -16.90 -2.20 -0.92
CA ASP A 40 -17.43 -1.19 0.01
C ASP A 40 -17.47 0.23 -0.59
N GLU A 41 -16.65 0.51 -1.61
CA GLU A 41 -16.64 1.77 -2.36
C GLU A 41 -18.04 2.24 -2.80
N ARG A 42 -18.95 1.29 -3.06
CA ARG A 42 -20.33 1.54 -3.47
C ARG A 42 -21.18 2.23 -2.40
N ALA A 43 -20.85 2.06 -1.13
CA ALA A 43 -21.57 2.70 -0.03
C ALA A 43 -21.35 4.22 0.01
N LYS A 44 -20.24 4.71 -0.56
CA LYS A 44 -19.79 6.12 -0.69
C LYS A 44 -19.74 6.97 0.59
N GLY A 45 -20.43 6.62 1.68
CA GLY A 45 -20.29 7.24 3.01
C GLY A 45 -20.46 8.77 3.05
N GLY A 46 -21.15 9.36 2.08
CA GLY A 46 -21.29 10.82 1.94
C GLY A 46 -20.24 11.51 1.06
N TRP A 47 -19.27 10.78 0.51
CA TRP A 47 -18.32 11.28 -0.48
C TRP A 47 -18.96 11.35 -1.87
N GLY A 48 -18.63 12.38 -2.64
CA GLY A 48 -19.04 12.44 -4.05
C GLY A 48 -18.43 11.30 -4.87
N ARG A 49 -17.24 10.84 -4.46
CA ARG A 49 -16.49 9.73 -5.06
C ARG A 49 -15.51 9.13 -4.06
N VAL A 50 -15.20 7.86 -4.26
CA VAL A 50 -14.14 7.14 -3.55
C VAL A 50 -13.25 6.52 -4.62
N HIS A 51 -11.94 6.66 -4.49
CA HIS A 51 -10.94 6.07 -5.37
C HIS A 51 -10.16 5.03 -4.57
N THR A 52 -10.46 3.75 -4.80
CA THR A 52 -9.88 2.66 -4.02
C THR A 52 -8.58 2.15 -4.63
N ALA A 53 -7.49 2.28 -3.86
CA ALA A 53 -6.15 1.81 -4.18
C ALA A 53 -5.76 2.04 -5.64
N PRO A 54 -5.80 3.31 -6.13
CA PRO A 54 -5.28 3.61 -7.46
C PRO A 54 -3.79 3.31 -7.51
N ASP A 55 -3.27 3.03 -8.71
CA ASP A 55 -1.82 2.80 -8.88
C ASP A 55 -1.04 4.08 -8.58
N ARG A 56 -1.64 5.23 -8.93
CA ARG A 56 -1.16 6.58 -8.60
C ARG A 56 -2.28 7.45 -8.06
N ALA A 57 -1.99 8.27 -7.05
CA ALA A 57 -2.92 9.26 -6.52
C ALA A 57 -3.34 10.29 -7.58
N SER A 58 -2.49 10.57 -8.57
CA SER A 58 -2.79 11.45 -9.69
C SER A 58 -3.90 10.92 -10.63
N GLU A 59 -4.25 9.64 -10.57
CA GLU A 59 -5.38 9.07 -11.33
C GLU A 59 -6.74 9.50 -10.77
N ALA A 60 -6.80 9.99 -9.53
CA ALA A 60 -8.03 10.47 -8.92
C ALA A 60 -8.64 11.61 -9.75
N GLU A 61 -9.98 11.60 -9.90
CA GLU A 61 -10.69 12.59 -10.71
C GLU A 61 -10.56 14.01 -10.15
N ASP A 62 -10.43 15.00 -11.03
CA ASP A 62 -10.38 16.43 -10.68
C ASP A 62 -11.76 17.07 -10.85
N ARG A 63 -12.54 17.09 -9.77
CA ARG A 63 -13.94 17.55 -9.72
C ARG A 63 -14.15 18.49 -8.52
N PRO A 64 -15.13 19.42 -8.58
CA PRO A 64 -15.46 20.33 -7.48
C PRO A 64 -16.27 19.68 -6.35
N THR A 65 -16.36 18.36 -6.27
CA THR A 65 -17.04 17.61 -5.20
C THR A 65 -16.00 16.97 -4.27
N SER A 66 -16.36 16.65 -3.02
CA SER A 66 -15.44 15.94 -2.13
C SER A 66 -15.15 14.52 -2.64
N GLY A 67 -13.90 14.08 -2.53
CA GLY A 67 -13.46 12.75 -2.93
C GLY A 67 -12.47 12.16 -1.96
N LEU A 68 -12.68 10.89 -1.63
CA LEU A 68 -11.76 10.11 -0.83
C LEU A 68 -10.85 9.31 -1.75
N VAL A 69 -9.55 9.34 -1.51
CA VAL A 69 -8.56 8.48 -2.16
C VAL A 69 -7.98 7.58 -1.09
N ILE A 70 -8.25 6.29 -1.18
CA ILE A 70 -7.69 5.28 -0.27
C ILE A 70 -6.44 4.73 -0.95
N LEU A 71 -5.27 5.07 -0.44
CA LEU A 71 -4.00 4.58 -0.95
C LEU A 71 -3.84 3.10 -0.60
N GLY A 72 -3.31 2.32 -1.55
CA GLY A 72 -3.14 0.88 -1.39
C GLY A 72 -2.01 0.49 -0.42
N PRO A 73 -1.85 -0.81 -0.12
CA PRO A 73 -0.85 -1.34 0.82
C PRO A 73 0.61 -0.96 0.53
N ASN A 74 0.93 -0.59 -0.71
CA ASN A 74 2.27 -0.13 -1.12
C ASN A 74 2.60 1.30 -0.68
N HIS A 75 1.62 2.06 -0.20
CA HIS A 75 1.75 3.46 0.20
C HIS A 75 1.44 3.59 1.68
N LEU A 76 2.38 3.16 2.53
CA LEU A 76 2.24 3.23 3.98
C LEU A 76 2.54 4.64 4.53
N TYR A 77 1.75 5.04 5.51
CA TYR A 77 1.97 6.24 6.29
C TYR A 77 2.98 5.97 7.41
N GLN A 78 3.87 6.94 7.63
CA GLN A 78 4.84 6.93 8.72
C GLN A 78 4.90 8.32 9.35
N THR A 79 5.06 8.37 10.67
CA THR A 79 5.25 9.62 11.41
C THR A 79 6.62 10.22 11.12
N GLY A 80 6.75 11.55 11.21
CA GLY A 80 8.03 12.24 10.99
C GLY A 80 8.17 12.91 9.62
N GLY A 81 7.16 12.78 8.76
CA GLY A 81 7.09 13.44 7.46
C GLY A 81 7.86 12.69 6.37
N GLY A 82 7.44 12.87 5.11
CA GLY A 82 8.08 12.28 3.95
C GLY A 82 7.83 10.78 3.78
N SER A 83 6.75 10.26 4.37
CA SER A 83 6.34 8.87 4.13
C SER A 83 5.96 8.63 2.67
N ILE A 84 6.01 7.38 2.21
CA ILE A 84 5.64 7.02 0.83
C ILE A 84 4.20 7.47 0.54
N ALA A 85 3.29 7.28 1.50
CA ALA A 85 1.91 7.77 1.41
C ALA A 85 1.82 9.30 1.26
N GLU A 86 2.61 10.04 2.03
CA GLU A 86 2.59 11.50 2.00
C GLU A 86 3.15 12.04 0.68
N ILE A 87 4.24 11.45 0.18
CA ILE A 87 4.83 11.83 -1.12
C ILE A 87 3.82 11.59 -2.25
N GLU A 88 3.19 10.42 -2.29
CA GLU A 88 2.19 10.08 -3.31
C GLU A 88 0.94 10.97 -3.17
N ALA A 89 0.48 11.25 -1.95
CA ALA A 89 -0.65 12.17 -1.72
C ALA A 89 -0.34 13.60 -2.16
N LEU A 90 0.87 14.11 -1.92
CA LEU A 90 1.30 15.44 -2.37
C LEU A 90 1.39 15.50 -3.90
N ASP A 91 1.92 14.46 -4.56
CA ASP A 91 1.92 14.38 -6.03
C ASP A 91 0.48 14.37 -6.58
N GLY A 92 -0.39 13.55 -5.99
CA GLY A 92 -1.80 13.51 -6.34
C GLY A 92 -2.56 14.80 -6.04
N LEU A 93 -2.14 15.59 -5.05
CA LEU A 93 -2.72 16.88 -4.74
C LEU A 93 -2.37 17.93 -5.81
N ASP A 94 -1.13 17.91 -6.30
CA ASP A 94 -0.64 18.86 -7.29
C ASP A 94 -0.98 18.46 -8.73
N ARG A 95 -1.06 17.16 -9.02
CA ARG A 95 -1.22 16.61 -10.37
C ARG A 95 -2.45 15.73 -10.50
N ARG A 96 -2.96 15.70 -11.72
CA ARG A 96 -3.93 14.72 -12.21
C ARG A 96 -3.37 14.04 -13.45
N ALA A 97 -4.03 12.99 -13.92
CA ALA A 97 -3.73 12.40 -15.22
C ALA A 97 -3.69 13.49 -16.32
N GLY A 98 -2.48 13.80 -16.80
CA GLY A 98 -2.24 14.76 -17.88
C GLY A 98 -2.15 16.24 -17.50
N GLY A 99 -1.97 16.63 -16.22
CA GLY A 99 -1.72 18.04 -15.89
C GLY A 99 -1.77 18.42 -14.42
N GLN A 100 -1.77 19.73 -14.14
CA GLN A 100 -1.95 20.26 -12.79
C GLN A 100 -3.42 20.15 -12.33
N ARG A 101 -3.63 19.88 -11.06
CA ARG A 101 -4.96 19.75 -10.45
C ARG A 101 -5.55 21.11 -10.11
N LYS A 102 -6.82 21.32 -10.48
CA LYS A 102 -7.57 22.55 -10.21
C LYS A 102 -8.23 22.54 -8.84
N TYR A 103 -8.85 21.42 -8.46
CA TYR A 103 -9.63 21.30 -7.21
C TYR A 103 -8.83 20.55 -6.14
N ARG A 104 -7.68 21.11 -5.75
CA ARG A 104 -6.75 20.46 -4.79
C ARG A 104 -7.41 20.19 -3.44
N ASN A 105 -8.18 21.16 -2.94
CA ASN A 105 -8.90 21.07 -1.67
C ASN A 105 -10.11 20.12 -1.68
N ALA A 106 -10.40 19.47 -2.81
CA ALA A 106 -11.54 18.57 -2.94
C ALA A 106 -11.20 17.10 -2.69
N LEU A 107 -9.92 16.77 -2.44
CA LEU A 107 -9.44 15.42 -2.16
C LEU A 107 -9.04 15.25 -0.70
N VAL A 108 -9.38 14.10 -0.15
CA VAL A 108 -8.86 13.59 1.13
C VAL A 108 -8.16 12.28 0.85
N PHE A 109 -6.94 12.14 1.36
CA PHE A 109 -6.13 10.93 1.20
C PHE A 109 -6.14 10.13 2.51
N LEU A 110 -6.34 8.82 2.40
CA LEU A 110 -6.28 7.87 3.50
C LEU A 110 -5.23 6.82 3.17
N ALA A 111 -4.32 6.56 4.10
CA ALA A 111 -3.34 5.49 4.01
C ALA A 111 -3.28 4.77 5.36
N ALA A 112 -3.01 3.47 5.32
CA ALA A 112 -2.72 2.71 6.52
C ALA A 112 -1.29 3.01 7.01
N ASP A 113 -1.08 2.95 8.31
CA ASP A 113 0.24 2.75 8.88
C ASP A 113 0.57 1.25 8.93
N ASP A 114 1.80 0.90 9.34
CA ASP A 114 2.25 -0.50 9.43
C ASP A 114 1.29 -1.37 10.26
N ARG A 115 0.82 -0.85 11.39
CA ARG A 115 -0.08 -1.58 12.29
C ARG A 115 -1.45 -1.79 11.67
N GLY A 116 -2.03 -0.75 11.07
CA GLY A 116 -3.32 -0.83 10.39
C GLY A 116 -3.30 -1.81 9.22
N LEU A 117 -2.20 -1.85 8.45
CA LEU A 117 -2.05 -2.84 7.39
C LEU A 117 -1.92 -4.27 7.94
N GLU A 118 -1.16 -4.46 9.02
CA GLU A 118 -1.04 -5.78 9.66
C GLU A 118 -2.40 -6.29 10.16
N ASP A 119 -3.18 -5.43 10.81
CA ASP A 119 -4.53 -5.74 11.30
C ASP A 119 -5.49 -6.06 10.14
N ALA A 120 -5.41 -5.32 9.03
CA ALA A 120 -6.19 -5.59 7.82
C ALA A 120 -5.83 -6.97 7.21
N ARG A 121 -4.53 -7.27 7.08
CA ARG A 121 -4.03 -8.56 6.59
C ARG A 121 -4.50 -9.72 7.47
N ARG A 122 -4.48 -9.55 8.79
CA ARG A 122 -5.00 -10.55 9.74
C ARG A 122 -6.49 -10.77 9.58
N THR A 123 -7.25 -9.72 9.31
CA THR A 123 -8.71 -9.80 9.13
C THR A 123 -9.08 -10.53 7.86
N VAL A 124 -8.37 -10.28 6.76
CA VAL A 124 -8.62 -10.95 5.47
C VAL A 124 -8.16 -12.41 5.44
N LYS A 125 -7.14 -12.78 6.23
CA LYS A 125 -6.67 -14.17 6.38
C LYS A 125 -7.60 -15.06 7.22
N ARG A 126 -8.58 -14.48 7.95
CA ARG A 126 -9.53 -15.22 8.79
C ARG A 126 -10.76 -15.64 8.01
#